data_AF-A0A0M8PV86-F1
#
_entry.id   AF-A0A0M8PV86-F1
#
_cell.length_a   1.000
_cell.length_b   1.000
_cell.length_c   1.000
_cell.angle_alpha   90.00
_cell.angle_beta   90.00
_cell.angle_gamma   90.00
#
_symmetry.space_group_name_H-M   'P 1'
#
loop_
_entity.id
_entity.type
_entity.pdbx_description
1 polymer ?
#
loop_
_entity_poly.entity_id
_entity_poly.type
_entity_poly.pdbx_seq_one_letter_code
_entity_poly.pdbx_strand_id
1 'polypeptide(L)'
;MDNELIKRYYLRLMYGEINEYEDVIDYLTEYLYNNPNDPIVLNNRGLAYVEIGKNEEAFSDLKNSITLKANETIPYRIIADLLKSQDKFELAIKYYTTALELNKDKIPLYKLRANCYEQIGESELANQDNKEAEKLQK
;
A
#
# COMPACT_ATOMS: atom_id res chain seq x y z
N MET A 1 -22.87 5.84 9.55
CA MET A 1 -23.23 5.00 8.39
C MET A 1 -21.96 4.26 8.03
N ASP A 2 -21.99 2.94 8.21
CA ASP A 2 -20.88 2.22 8.81
C ASP A 2 -19.72 1.88 7.88
N ASN A 3 -18.50 1.95 8.45
CA ASN A 3 -17.26 1.32 7.93
C ASN A 3 -17.48 -0.13 7.46
N GLU A 4 -18.52 -0.77 7.96
CA GLU A 4 -18.97 -2.10 7.60
C GLU A 4 -19.43 -2.23 6.13
N LEU A 5 -20.02 -1.18 5.54
CA LEU A 5 -20.43 -1.21 4.12
C LEU A 5 -19.21 -1.12 3.20
N ILE A 6 -18.27 -0.21 3.49
CA ILE A 6 -16.99 -0.11 2.79
C ILE A 6 -16.22 -1.43 2.93
N LYS A 7 -16.10 -1.96 4.15
CA LYS A 7 -15.44 -3.25 4.41
C LYS A 7 -16.09 -4.41 3.64
N ARG A 8 -17.43 -4.46 3.57
CA ARG A 8 -18.17 -5.48 2.82
C ARG A 8 -17.95 -5.36 1.32
N TYR A 9 -17.85 -4.13 0.81
CA TYR A 9 -17.56 -3.87 -0.60
C TYR A 9 -16.13 -4.27 -0.97
N TYR A 10 -15.15 -4.01 -0.10
CA TYR A 10 -13.76 -4.48 -0.26
C TYR A 10 -13.63 -6.00 -0.18
N LEU A 11 -14.38 -6.65 0.71
CA LEU A 11 -14.43 -8.12 0.75
C LEU A 11 -14.98 -8.69 -0.56
N ARG A 12 -16.03 -8.10 -1.11
CA ARG A 12 -16.59 -8.51 -2.41
C ARG A 12 -15.57 -8.39 -3.54
N LEU A 13 -14.82 -7.30 -3.59
CA LEU A 13 -13.74 -7.10 -4.54
C LEU A 13 -12.62 -8.15 -4.37
N MET A 14 -12.18 -8.38 -3.12
CA MET A 14 -11.15 -9.38 -2.79
C MET A 14 -11.56 -10.81 -3.15
N TYR A 15 -12.86 -11.12 -3.06
CA TYR A 15 -13.43 -12.42 -3.46
C TYR A 15 -13.89 -12.47 -4.93
N GLY A 16 -13.62 -11.42 -5.71
CA GLY A 16 -13.93 -11.37 -7.14
C GLY A 16 -15.43 -11.31 -7.48
N GLU A 17 -16.28 -10.85 -6.54
CA GLU A 17 -17.71 -10.67 -6.76
C GLU A 17 -18.05 -9.38 -7.55
N ILE A 18 -17.11 -8.43 -7.63
CA ILE A 18 -17.23 -7.17 -8.39
C ILE A 18 -15.97 -7.04 -9.24
N ASN A 19 -16.14 -6.81 -10.54
CA ASN A 19 -15.03 -6.72 -11.52
C ASN A 19 -14.72 -5.28 -11.95
N GLU A 20 -15.37 -4.28 -11.36
CA GLU A 20 -15.27 -2.87 -11.77
C GLU A 20 -14.71 -2.04 -10.61
N TYR A 21 -13.40 -1.82 -10.61
CA TYR A 21 -12.71 -0.94 -9.64
C TYR A 21 -13.16 0.52 -9.80
N GLU A 22 -13.66 0.89 -10.97
CA GLU A 22 -14.27 2.17 -11.29
C GLU A 22 -15.51 2.45 -10.41
N ASP A 23 -16.42 1.50 -10.25
CA ASP A 23 -17.58 1.64 -9.36
C ASP A 23 -17.16 1.85 -7.90
N VAL A 24 -16.10 1.15 -7.47
CA VAL A 24 -15.52 1.31 -6.14
C VAL A 24 -14.99 2.75 -5.97
N ILE A 25 -14.26 3.25 -6.96
CA ILE A 25 -13.71 4.60 -6.93
C ILE A 25 -14.83 5.64 -6.87
N ASP A 26 -15.89 5.49 -7.67
CA ASP A 26 -17.01 6.42 -7.70
C ASP A 26 -17.72 6.47 -6.34
N TYR A 27 -18.01 5.31 -5.77
CA TYR A 27 -18.62 5.20 -4.44
C TYR A 27 -17.76 5.84 -3.34
N LEU A 28 -16.46 5.54 -3.31
CA LEU A 28 -15.56 6.12 -2.31
C LEU A 28 -15.38 7.63 -2.51
N THR A 29 -15.46 8.11 -3.76
CA THR A 29 -15.41 9.53 -4.08
C THR A 29 -16.64 10.27 -3.57
N GLU A 30 -17.84 9.71 -3.75
CA GLU A 30 -19.06 10.26 -3.15
C GLU A 30 -19.00 10.29 -1.61
N TYR A 31 -18.45 9.24 -1.00
CA TYR A 31 -18.25 9.22 0.46
C TYR A 31 -17.29 10.33 0.92
N LEU A 32 -16.13 10.46 0.25
CA LEU A 32 -15.11 11.45 0.57
C LEU A 32 -15.59 12.88 0.31
N TYR A 33 -16.55 13.10 -0.60
CA TYR A 33 -17.18 14.41 -0.76
C TYR A 33 -17.81 14.91 0.55
N ASN A 34 -18.42 14.00 1.31
CA ASN A 34 -19.04 14.31 2.61
C ASN A 34 -18.06 14.14 3.80
N ASN A 35 -17.02 13.32 3.64
CA ASN A 35 -16.06 12.96 4.70
C ASN A 35 -14.61 13.07 4.17
N PRO A 36 -14.10 14.27 3.86
CA PRO A 36 -12.90 14.46 3.04
C PRO A 36 -11.59 13.95 3.67
N ASN A 37 -11.60 13.73 4.98
CA ASN A 37 -10.41 13.40 5.76
C ASN A 37 -10.50 12.01 6.41
N ASP A 38 -11.18 11.07 5.76
CA ASP A 38 -11.21 9.68 6.22
C ASP A 38 -9.98 8.91 5.70
N PRO A 39 -8.95 8.66 6.55
CA PRO A 39 -7.71 8.04 6.10
C PRO A 39 -7.90 6.61 5.57
N ILE A 40 -8.89 5.88 6.08
CA ILE A 40 -9.16 4.50 5.66
C ILE A 40 -9.73 4.51 4.25
N VAL A 41 -10.69 5.41 4.00
CA VAL A 41 -11.30 5.54 2.67
C VAL A 41 -10.32 6.05 1.63
N LEU A 42 -9.46 6.99 1.99
CA LEU A 42 -8.36 7.44 1.13
C LEU A 42 -7.38 6.30 0.80
N ASN A 43 -6.99 5.47 1.78
CA ASN A 43 -6.13 4.31 1.54
C ASN A 43 -6.78 3.34 0.54
N ASN A 44 -8.05 3.04 0.79
CA ASN A 44 -8.88 2.17 -0.01
C ASN A 44 -9.03 2.66 -1.46
N ARG A 45 -9.40 3.93 -1.66
CA ARG A 45 -9.53 4.49 -3.02
C ARG A 45 -8.18 4.55 -3.72
N GLY A 46 -7.12 4.86 -2.97
CA GLY A 46 -5.75 4.78 -3.46
C GLY A 46 -5.37 3.39 -3.99
N LEU A 47 -5.72 2.32 -3.27
CA LEU A 47 -5.52 0.95 -3.74
C LEU A 47 -6.34 0.66 -5.02
N ALA A 48 -7.60 1.05 -5.07
CA ALA A 48 -8.44 0.85 -6.27
C ALA A 48 -7.86 1.59 -7.48
N TYR A 49 -7.31 2.79 -7.30
CA TYR A 49 -6.61 3.51 -8.35
C TYR A 49 -5.37 2.78 -8.87
N VAL A 50 -4.59 2.11 -7.99
CA VAL A 50 -3.46 1.28 -8.41
C VAL A 50 -3.91 0.14 -9.32
N GLU A 51 -5.01 -0.53 -8.97
CA GLU A 51 -5.52 -1.69 -9.72
C GLU A 51 -5.97 -1.33 -11.15
N ILE A 52 -6.40 -0.08 -11.39
CA ILE A 52 -6.73 0.44 -12.72
C ILE A 52 -5.62 1.27 -13.37
N GLY A 53 -4.43 1.30 -12.78
CA GLY A 53 -3.25 1.99 -13.33
C GLY A 53 -3.25 3.52 -13.18
N LYS A 54 -4.18 4.10 -12.41
CA LYS A 54 -4.24 5.53 -12.06
C LYS A 54 -3.26 5.88 -10.93
N ASN A 55 -1.98 5.71 -11.22
CA ASN A 55 -0.91 5.78 -10.20
C ASN A 55 -0.74 7.17 -9.56
N GLU A 56 -1.06 8.26 -10.27
CA GLU A 56 -0.94 9.62 -9.73
C GLU A 56 -2.02 9.90 -8.69
N GLU A 57 -3.27 9.55 -9.01
CA GLU A 57 -4.40 9.63 -8.10
C GLU A 57 -4.21 8.73 -6.88
N ALA A 58 -3.73 7.50 -7.10
CA ALA A 58 -3.36 6.59 -6.02
C ALA A 58 -2.35 7.22 -5.07
N PHE A 59 -1.27 7.77 -5.60
CA PHE A 59 -0.20 8.37 -4.81
C PHE A 59 -0.69 9.58 -4.00
N SER A 60 -1.58 10.40 -4.58
CA SER A 60 -2.21 11.53 -3.89
C SER A 60 -3.03 11.06 -2.68
N ASP A 61 -3.93 10.10 -2.88
CA ASP A 61 -4.80 9.59 -1.82
C ASP A 61 -4.01 8.89 -0.70
N LEU A 62 -3.02 8.07 -1.06
CA LEU A 62 -2.20 7.34 -0.09
C LEU A 62 -1.34 8.31 0.75
N LYS A 63 -0.81 9.38 0.15
CA LYS A 63 -0.10 10.41 0.93
C LYS A 63 -1.03 11.15 1.89
N ASN A 64 -2.23 11.51 1.44
CA ASN A 64 -3.21 12.18 2.30
C ASN A 64 -3.59 11.27 3.48
N SER A 65 -3.80 9.97 3.22
CA SER A 65 -4.03 8.97 4.26
C SER A 65 -2.89 8.91 5.30
N ILE A 66 -1.64 8.93 4.84
CA ILE A 66 -0.46 9.00 5.72
C ILE A 66 -0.44 10.28 6.56
N THR A 67 -0.70 11.45 5.96
CA THR A 67 -0.73 12.73 6.67
C THR A 67 -1.81 12.77 7.76
N LEU A 68 -2.94 12.12 7.51
CA LEU A 68 -4.04 11.96 8.45
C LEU A 68 -3.78 10.90 9.53
N LYS A 69 -2.56 10.35 9.57
CA LYS A 69 -2.08 9.37 10.55
C LYS A 69 -2.94 8.11 10.60
N ALA A 70 -3.29 7.57 9.43
CA ALA A 70 -3.62 6.15 9.38
C ALA A 70 -2.41 5.39 9.96
N ASN A 71 -2.54 4.80 11.15
CA ASN A 71 -1.48 3.97 11.73
C ASN A 71 -1.46 2.60 11.03
N GLU A 72 -1.41 2.63 9.70
CA GLU A 72 -1.55 1.48 8.83
C GLU A 72 -0.30 1.34 7.98
N THR A 73 0.23 0.13 7.91
CA THR A 73 1.35 -0.24 7.04
C THR A 73 1.03 -0.10 5.56
N ILE A 74 -0.24 -0.36 5.20
CA ILE A 74 -0.70 -0.52 3.81
C ILE A 74 -0.29 0.66 2.91
N PRO A 75 -0.57 1.94 3.24
CA PRO A 75 -0.23 3.04 2.35
C PRO A 75 1.28 3.19 2.10
N TYR A 76 2.12 2.90 3.10
CA TYR A 76 3.58 2.90 2.91
C TYR A 76 4.04 1.82 1.95
N ARG A 77 3.50 0.59 2.08
CA ARG A 77 3.82 -0.51 1.17
C ARG A 77 3.39 -0.20 -0.26
N ILE A 78 2.16 0.28 -0.47
CA ILE A 78 1.64 0.57 -1.81
C ILE A 78 2.45 1.69 -2.46
N ILE A 79 2.77 2.76 -1.72
CA ILE A 79 3.65 3.83 -2.24
C ILE A 79 5.03 3.27 -2.63
N ALA A 80 5.61 2.39 -1.81
CA ALA A 80 6.89 1.77 -2.13
C ALA A 80 6.79 0.91 -3.41
N ASP A 81 5.73 0.13 -3.57
CA ASP A 81 5.47 -0.68 -4.77
C ASP A 81 5.34 0.21 -6.02
N LEU A 82 4.63 1.33 -5.93
CA LEU A 82 4.49 2.33 -7.01
C LEU A 82 5.82 3.02 -7.34
N LEU A 83 6.65 3.33 -6.35
CA LEU A 83 7.97 3.91 -6.57
C LEU A 83 8.91 2.90 -7.21
N LYS A 84 8.84 1.64 -6.79
CA LYS A 84 9.61 0.54 -7.36
C LYS A 84 9.26 0.31 -8.83
N SER A 85 7.98 0.36 -9.21
CA SER A 85 7.57 0.23 -10.62
C SER A 85 8.00 1.41 -11.50
N GLN A 86 8.43 2.51 -10.89
CA GLN A 86 9.02 3.68 -11.55
C GLN A 86 10.56 3.70 -11.47
N ASP A 87 11.20 2.57 -11.10
CA ASP A 87 12.64 2.43 -10.88
C ASP A 87 13.23 3.38 -9.82
N LYS A 88 12.40 3.95 -8.94
CA LYS A 88 12.81 4.82 -7.83
C LYS A 88 13.14 4.01 -6.58
N PHE A 89 14.09 3.09 -6.71
CA PHE A 89 14.38 2.07 -5.71
C PHE A 89 14.79 2.65 -4.35
N GLU A 90 15.61 3.71 -4.30
CA GLU A 90 16.06 4.33 -3.06
C GLU A 90 14.90 4.96 -2.28
N LEU A 91 13.92 5.54 -3.00
CA LEU A 91 12.71 6.06 -2.37
C LEU A 91 11.81 4.91 -1.90
N ALA A 92 11.64 3.87 -2.71
CA ALA A 92 10.88 2.68 -2.32
C ALA A 92 11.44 2.04 -1.04
N ILE A 93 12.77 1.94 -0.90
CA ILE A 93 13.45 1.44 0.30
C ILE A 93 13.06 2.23 1.55
N LYS A 94 12.98 3.57 1.47
CA LYS A 94 12.55 4.41 2.61
C LYS A 94 11.12 4.07 3.03
N TYR A 95 10.20 3.98 2.08
CA TYR A 95 8.80 3.64 2.37
C TYR A 95 8.63 2.20 2.88
N TYR A 96 9.34 1.21 2.34
CA TYR A 96 9.33 -0.15 2.88
C TYR A 96 9.92 -0.21 4.29
N THR A 97 10.93 0.60 4.59
CA THR A 97 11.51 0.69 5.94
C THR A 97 10.50 1.19 6.95
N THR A 98 9.77 2.26 6.63
CA THR A 98 8.67 2.73 7.50
C THR A 98 7.55 1.69 7.60
N ALA A 99 7.22 1.00 6.50
CA ALA A 99 6.25 -0.10 6.54
C ALA A 99 6.70 -1.23 7.51
N LEU A 100 7.98 -1.61 7.50
CA LEU A 100 8.57 -2.62 8.39
C LEU A 100 8.56 -2.23 9.86
N GLU A 101 8.65 -0.94 10.17
CA GLU A 101 8.55 -0.42 11.53
C GLU A 101 7.12 -0.53 12.08
N LEU A 102 6.12 -0.33 11.20
CA LEU A 102 4.71 -0.34 11.57
C LEU A 102 4.06 -1.73 11.54
N ASN A 103 4.53 -2.64 10.68
CA ASN A 103 3.84 -3.92 10.44
C ASN A 103 4.20 -5.02 11.45
N LYS A 104 3.21 -5.86 11.75
CA LYS A 104 3.40 -7.16 12.42
C LYS A 104 3.83 -8.25 11.44
N ASP A 105 3.35 -8.22 10.19
CA ASP A 105 3.76 -9.16 9.14
C ASP A 105 4.91 -8.59 8.29
N LYS A 106 6.14 -8.89 8.72
CA LYS A 106 7.35 -8.29 8.14
C LYS A 106 7.95 -9.09 6.99
N ILE A 107 7.59 -10.38 6.84
CA ILE A 107 8.22 -11.28 5.85
C ILE A 107 8.09 -10.74 4.42
N PRO A 108 6.90 -10.33 3.94
CA PRO A 108 6.77 -9.80 2.58
C PRO A 108 7.55 -8.51 2.39
N LEU A 109 7.56 -7.64 3.41
CA LEU A 109 8.22 -6.34 3.34
C LEU A 109 9.75 -6.46 3.29
N TYR A 110 10.34 -7.40 4.02
CA TYR A 110 11.77 -7.68 3.91
C TYR A 110 12.14 -8.16 2.51
N LYS A 111 11.37 -9.09 1.93
CA LYS A 111 11.62 -9.57 0.55
C LYS A 111 11.49 -8.45 -0.48
N LEU A 112 10.47 -7.60 -0.34
CA LEU A 112 10.26 -6.46 -1.24
C LEU A 112 11.39 -5.44 -1.14
N ARG A 113 11.87 -5.13 0.07
CA ARG A 113 12.99 -4.21 0.27
C ARG A 113 14.32 -4.80 -0.18
N ALA A 114 14.55 -6.11 0.04
CA ALA A 114 15.71 -6.82 -0.49
C ALA A 114 15.80 -6.71 -2.01
N ASN A 115 14.67 -6.89 -2.71
CA ASN A 115 14.62 -6.72 -4.16
C ASN A 115 15.04 -5.31 -4.59
N CYS A 116 14.61 -4.26 -3.88
CA CYS A 116 15.10 -2.90 -4.18
C CYS A 116 16.59 -2.73 -3.90
N TYR A 117 17.13 -3.32 -2.83
CA TYR A 117 18.57 -3.29 -2.55
C TYR A 117 19.38 -3.97 -3.65
N GLU A 118 18.89 -5.09 -4.21
CA GLU A 118 19.53 -5.74 -5.37
C GLU A 118 19.59 -4.82 -6.58
N GLN A 119 18.51 -4.07 -6.88
CA GLN A 119 18.46 -3.17 -8.02
C GLN A 119 19.46 -2.00 -7.92
N ILE A 120 19.78 -1.55 -6.71
CA ILE A 120 20.79 -0.49 -6.47
C ILE A 120 22.19 -1.03 -6.18
N GLY A 121 22.40 -2.36 -6.27
CA GLY A 121 23.70 -3.00 -6.06
C GLY A 121 24.09 -3.26 -4.60
N GLU A 122 23.21 -2.97 -3.64
CA GLU A 122 23.43 -3.13 -2.20
C GLU A 122 23.19 -4.59 -1.75
N SER A 123 23.98 -5.50 -2.31
CA SER A 123 23.80 -6.96 -2.13
C SER A 123 23.92 -7.42 -0.67
N GLU A 124 24.72 -6.74 0.14
CA GLU A 124 24.86 -7.06 1.56
C GLU A 124 23.55 -6.79 2.32
N LEU A 125 22.90 -5.66 2.05
CA LEU A 125 21.63 -5.29 2.68
C LEU A 125 20.49 -6.18 2.19
N ALA A 126 20.46 -6.55 0.90
CA ALA A 126 19.50 -7.52 0.39
C ALA A 126 19.60 -8.88 1.10
N ASN A 127 20.83 -9.38 1.29
CA ASN A 127 21.08 -10.62 2.00
C ASN A 127 20.67 -10.55 3.48
N GLN A 128 20.84 -9.39 4.12
CA GLN A 128 20.37 -9.18 5.49
C GLN A 128 18.85 -9.28 5.58
N ASP A 129 18.13 -8.58 4.69
CA ASP A 129 16.66 -8.62 4.65
C ASP A 129 16.13 -10.03 4.37
N ASN A 130 16.73 -10.76 3.43
CA ASN A 130 16.35 -12.15 3.16
C ASN A 130 16.54 -13.06 4.40
N LYS A 131 17.63 -12.89 5.15
CA LYS A 131 17.86 -13.62 6.40
C LYS A 131 16.82 -13.29 7.47
N GLU A 132 16.44 -12.02 7.61
CA GLU A 132 15.38 -11.64 8.55
C GLU A 132 14.03 -12.23 8.14
N ALA A 133 13.71 -12.25 6.84
CA ALA A 133 12.51 -12.91 6.32
C ALA A 133 12.49 -14.42 6.59
N GLU A 134 13.62 -15.11 6.48
CA GLU A 134 13.75 -16.54 6.79
C GLU A 134 13.62 -16.86 8.28
N LYS A 135 14.17 -16.01 9.15
CA LYS A 135 14.05 -16.17 10.61
C LYS A 135 12.60 -16.13 11.07
N LEU A 136 11.80 -15.26 10.47
CA LEU A 136 10.38 -15.08 10.82
C LEU A 136 9.45 -16.18 10.27
N GLN A 137 9.93 -17.02 9.33
CA GLN A 137 9.16 -18.15 8.78
C GLN A 137 9.22 -19.41 9.67
N LYS A 138 10.08 -19.43 10.68
CA LYS A 138 10.29 -20.56 11.60
C LYS A 138 9.52 -20.37 12.90
#